data_AF-A0A9E5ZNX2-F1
#
_entry.id   AF-A0A9E5ZNX2-F1
#
_cell.length_a   1.000
_cell.length_b   1.000
_cell.length_c   1.000
_cell.angle_alpha   90.00
_cell.angle_beta   90.00
_cell.angle_gamma   90.00
#
_symmetry.space_group_name_H-M   'P 1'
#
loop_
_entity.id
_entity.type
_entity.pdbx_description
1 polymer ?
#
loop_
_entity_poly.entity_id
_entity_poly.type
_entity_poly.pdbx_seq_one_letter_code
_entity_poly.pdbx_strand_id
1 'polypeptide(L)' 'MKTTSNFRSIFSQIDDPRSDLNKLHRLDDILLIGIISVICAADTWKDMETYAKAKEDFLR' A
#
# COMPACT_ATOMS: atom_id res chain seq x y z
N MET A 1 16.31 20.74 -11.05
CA MET A 1 15.15 20.07 -11.67
C MET A 1 14.34 19.45 -10.53
N LYS A 2 13.11 19.89 -10.26
CA LYS A 2 12.29 19.24 -9.23
C LYS A 2 11.80 17.92 -9.81
N THR A 3 12.45 16.82 -9.45
CA THR A 3 11.99 15.49 -9.84
C THR A 3 10.74 15.19 -9.01
N THR A 4 9.56 15.40 -9.59
CA THR A 4 8.30 15.01 -8.95
C THR A 4 8.16 13.50 -9.06
N SER A 5 8.87 12.76 -8.21
CA SER A 5 8.79 11.31 -8.14
C SER A 5 7.41 10.91 -7.63
N ASN A 6 6.62 10.21 -8.44
CA ASN A 6 5.33 9.67 -7.98
C ASN A 6 5.55 8.44 -7.10
N PHE A 7 4.57 8.12 -6.24
CA PHE A 7 4.66 7.00 -5.29
C PHE A 7 5.05 5.68 -5.97
N ARG A 8 4.38 5.30 -7.06
CA ARG A 8 4.66 4.04 -7.77
C ARG A 8 6.11 3.98 -8.30
N SER A 9 6.66 5.09 -8.77
CA SER A 9 8.05 5.18 -9.24
C SER A 9 9.07 5.01 -8.10
N ILE A 10 8.73 5.41 -6.87
CA ILE A 10 9.59 5.22 -5.72
C ILE A 10 9.59 3.74 -5.32
N PHE A 11 8.44 3.07 -5.36
CA PHE A 11 8.32 1.68 -4.91
C PHE A 11 8.54 0.64 -6.01
N SER A 12 8.63 1.02 -7.28
CA SER A 12 8.90 0.11 -8.40
C SER A 12 10.29 -0.53 -8.36
N GLN A 13 11.21 0.00 -7.55
CA GLN A 13 12.54 -0.56 -7.34
C GLN A 13 12.55 -1.73 -6.34
N ILE A 14 11.42 -2.01 -5.67
CA ILE A 14 11.29 -3.12 -4.74
C ILE A 14 10.74 -4.33 -5.50
N ASP A 15 11.53 -5.40 -5.55
CA ASP A 15 11.06 -6.68 -6.06
C ASP A 15 9.95 -7.23 -5.15
N ASP A 16 8.88 -7.75 -5.75
CA ASP A 16 7.77 -8.32 -5.00
C ASP A 16 8.14 -9.70 -4.44
N PRO A 17 8.35 -9.84 -3.12
CA PRO A 17 8.81 -11.11 -2.53
C PRO A 17 7.68 -12.14 -2.43
N ARG A 18 6.44 -11.76 -2.75
CA ARG A 18 5.28 -12.65 -2.64
C ARG A 18 5.28 -13.64 -3.81
N SER A 19 4.90 -14.88 -3.52
CA SER A 19 4.58 -15.88 -4.54
C SER A 19 3.50 -15.36 -5.50
N ASP A 20 3.54 -15.80 -6.75
CA ASP A 20 2.50 -15.49 -7.73
C ASP A 20 1.17 -16.19 -7.43
N LEU A 21 1.19 -17.21 -6.55
CA LEU A 21 -0.02 -17.85 -6.05
C LEU A 21 -0.83 -16.86 -5.19
N ASN A 22 -2.10 -16.64 -5.54
CA ASN A 22 -3.03 -15.73 -4.86
C ASN A 22 -2.54 -14.27 -4.78
N LYS A 23 -1.73 -13.81 -5.74
CA LYS A 23 -1.30 -12.42 -5.88
C LYS A 23 -2.42 -11.55 -6.48
N LEU A 24 -3.43 -11.23 -5.66
CA LEU A 24 -4.63 -10.48 -6.08
C LEU A 24 -4.42 -8.95 -6.12
N HIS A 25 -3.43 -8.44 -5.40
CA HIS A 25 -3.18 -7.00 -5.24
C HIS A 25 -1.75 -6.65 -5.62
N ARG A 26 -1.59 -5.47 -6.23
CA ARG A 26 -0.25 -4.94 -6.53
C ARG A 26 0.50 -4.62 -5.24
N LEU A 27 1.82 -4.79 -5.25
CA LEU A 27 2.64 -4.54 -4.07
C LEU A 27 2.58 -3.06 -3.65
N ASP A 28 2.64 -2.15 -4.61
CA ASP A 28 2.60 -0.72 -4.36
C ASP A 28 1.27 -0.26 -3.74
N ASP A 29 0.15 -0.87 -4.09
CA ASP A 29 -1.13 -0.57 -3.44
C ASP A 29 -1.14 -1.05 -1.96
N ILE A 30 -0.58 -2.23 -1.67
CA ILE A 30 -0.45 -2.73 -0.30
C ILE A 30 0.48 -1.84 0.53
N LEU A 31 1.62 -1.42 -0.04
CA LEU A 31 2.56 -0.53 0.64
C LEU A 31 1.94 0.83 0.93
N LEU A 32 1.18 1.38 -0.01
CA LEU A 32 0.46 2.63 0.19
C LEU A 32 -0.50 2.52 1.38
N ILE A 33 -1.36 1.48 1.38
CA ILE A 33 -2.32 1.22 2.45
C ILE A 33 -1.61 1.04 3.80
N GLY A 34 -0.52 0.27 3.85
CA GLY A 34 0.24 0.03 5.08
C GLY A 34 0.86 1.30 5.66
N ILE A 35 1.43 2.16 4.82
CA ILE A 35 2.03 3.42 5.29
C ILE A 35 0.96 4.33 5.88
N ILE A 36 -0.14 4.57 5.15
CA ILE A 36 -1.19 5.48 5.62
C ILE A 36 -1.94 4.92 6.83
N SER A 37 -2.16 3.60 6.90
CA SER A 37 -2.81 2.98 8.04
C SER A 37 -1.95 3.08 9.30
N VAL A 38 -0.63 2.85 9.20
CA VAL A 38 0.29 2.98 10.35
C VAL A 38 0.38 4.42 10.82
N ILE A 39 0.39 5.40 9.90
CA ILE A 39 0.28 6.83 10.27
C ILE A 39 -1.03 7.10 11.03
N CYS A 40 -2.11 6.41 10.67
CA CYS A 40 -3.39 6.44 11.37
C CYS A 40 -3.47 5.48 12.58
N ALA A 41 -2.32 5.08 13.14
CA ALA A 41 -2.20 4.25 14.33
C ALA A 41 -2.79 2.82 14.20
N ALA A 42 -2.71 2.23 13.01
CA ALA A 42 -2.93 0.79 12.84
C ALA A 42 -1.72 0.00 13.36
N ASP A 43 -1.96 -0.93 14.29
CA ASP A 43 -0.90 -1.76 14.90
C ASP A 43 -0.81 -3.16 14.26
N THR A 44 -1.89 -3.63 13.64
CA THR A 44 -1.98 -4.98 13.07
C THR A 44 -2.47 -4.98 11.63
N TRP A 45 -2.21 -6.08 10.91
CA TRP A 45 -2.76 -6.29 9.56
C TRP A 45 -4.29 -6.23 9.50
N LYS A 46 -4.98 -6.59 10.59
CA LYS A 46 -6.44 -6.47 10.69
C LYS A 46 -6.87 -5.01 10.79
N ASP A 47 -6.10 -4.18 11.47
CA ASP A 47 -6.35 -2.73 11.53
C ASP A 47 -6.13 -2.09 10.15
N MET A 48 -5.10 -2.54 9.42
CA MET A 48 -4.88 -2.12 8.04
C MET A 48 -6.06 -2.49 7.13
N GLU A 49 -6.56 -3.72 7.22
CA GLU A 49 -7.73 -4.17 6.46
C GLU A 49 -8.98 -3.35 6.82
N THR A 50 -9.19 -3.11 8.13
CA THR A 50 -10.30 -2.29 8.63
C THR A 50 -10.22 -0.86 8.11
N TYR A 51 -9.04 -0.26 8.14
CA TYR A 51 -8.78 1.07 7.59
C TYR A 51 -9.06 1.11 6.08
N ALA A 52 -8.54 0.15 5.31
CA ALA A 52 -8.72 0.10 3.87
C ALA A 52 -10.20 0.00 3.47
N LYS A 53 -10.98 -0.84 4.18
CA LYS A 53 -12.43 -0.94 3.98
C LYS A 53 -13.15 0.35 4.37
N ALA A 54 -12.78 0.96 5.50
CA ALA A 54 -13.39 2.20 5.95
C ALA A 54 -13.06 3.42 5.06
N LYS A 55 -12.00 3.33 4.24
CA LYS A 55 -11.52 4.39 3.35
C LYS A 55 -11.54 4.00 1.88
N GLU A 56 -12.30 2.98 1.51
CA GLU A 56 -12.35 2.47 0.14
C GLU A 56 -12.67 3.57 -0.88
N ASP A 57 -13.65 4.42 -0.60
CA ASP A 57 -14.04 5.55 -1.47
C ASP A 57 -12.89 6.54 -1.72
N PHE A 58 -11.97 6.68 -0.76
CA PHE A 58 -10.80 7.55 -0.89
C PHE A 58 -9.64 6.86 -1.61
N LEU A 59 -9.55 5.53 -1.50
CA LEU A 59 -8.44 4.73 -2.03
C LEU A 59 -8.68 4.22 -3.46
N ARG A 60 -9.91 4.31 -3.97
CA ARG A 60 -10.29 3.94 -5.34
C ARG A 60 -10.01 5.00 -6.39
#